data_AF-A0A7W1VBI3-F1
#
_entry.id   AF-A0A7W1VBI3-F1
#
_cell.length_a   1.000
_cell.length_b   1.000
_cell.length_c   1.000
_cell.angle_alpha   90.00
_cell.angle_beta   90.00
_cell.angle_gamma   90.00
#
_symmetry.space_group_name_H-M   'P 1'
#
loop_
_entity.id
_entity.type
_entity.pdbx_description
1 polymer ?
#
loop_
_entity_poly.entity_id
_entity_poly.type
_entity_poly.pdbx_seq_one_letter_code
_entity_poly.pdbx_strand_id
1 'polypeptide(L)'
;MNSKKIKPQFISVPFKAASGSGATEYNGIAKFSPAGIVFEFDSVFFGLIGSEVKEVQVALDEILDIKFRKGIYKFFAQIQLRLKNFTKLSQLPNYSGKVKLKIKREDFELAQKAAAKLQKDLTEQREFLPPAHTPVSRLFDESEDETKELNEDGV
;
A
#
# COMPACT_ATOMS: atom_id res chain seq x y z
N MET A 1 -30.49 18.90 -1.31
CA MET A 1 -29.43 17.94 -1.65
C MET A 1 -29.43 16.81 -0.63
N ASN A 2 -29.81 15.59 -1.02
CA ASN A 2 -29.74 14.42 -0.15
C ASN A 2 -28.30 13.95 -0.06
N SER A 3 -27.60 14.30 1.03
CA SER A 3 -26.32 13.71 1.40
C SER A 3 -26.55 12.25 1.79
N LYS A 4 -26.65 11.36 0.80
CA LYS A 4 -26.68 9.92 0.98
C LYS A 4 -25.42 9.57 1.77
N LYS A 5 -25.54 9.30 3.07
CA LYS A 5 -24.41 8.85 3.90
C LYS A 5 -23.87 7.58 3.25
N ILE A 6 -22.77 7.71 2.51
CA ILE A 6 -22.04 6.57 1.96
C ILE A 6 -21.50 5.84 3.18
N LYS A 7 -22.14 4.75 3.59
CA LYS A 7 -21.55 3.88 4.61
C LYS A 7 -20.23 3.38 4.02
N PRO A 8 -19.08 3.68 4.64
CA PRO A 8 -17.82 3.15 4.14
C PRO A 8 -17.91 1.63 4.17
N GLN A 9 -17.81 1.03 2.98
CA GLN A 9 -17.84 -0.42 2.83
C GLN A 9 -16.46 -0.94 3.22
N PHE A 10 -16.31 -1.28 4.50
CA PHE A 10 -15.11 -1.91 5.02
C PHE A 10 -15.06 -3.38 4.63
N ILE A 11 -13.89 -3.85 4.18
CA ILE A 11 -13.57 -5.27 4.11
C ILE A 11 -12.65 -5.57 5.29
N SER A 12 -13.12 -6.36 6.24
CA SER A 12 -12.33 -6.75 7.41
C SER A 12 -11.62 -8.05 7.13
N VAL A 13 -10.30 -8.07 7.31
CA VAL A 13 -9.44 -9.23 7.04
C VAL A 13 -8.66 -9.55 8.30
N PRO A 14 -8.92 -10.70 8.94
CA PRO A 14 -8.09 -11.20 10.03
C PRO A 14 -6.65 -11.45 9.55
N PHE A 15 -5.67 -11.09 10.37
CA PHE A 15 -4.27 -11.30 10.06
C PHE A 15 -3.45 -11.76 11.26
N LYS A 16 -2.32 -12.38 10.94
CA LYS A 16 -1.20 -12.57 11.85
C LYS A 16 0.02 -11.84 11.34
N ALA A 17 0.75 -11.15 12.20
CA ALA A 17 2.03 -10.56 11.86
C ALA A 17 3.08 -10.98 12.88
N ALA A 18 4.35 -10.86 12.53
CA ALA A 18 5.45 -11.15 13.44
C ALA A 18 6.46 -10.00 13.38
N SER A 19 7.04 -9.69 14.53
CA SER A 19 8.20 -8.79 14.59
C SER A 19 9.41 -9.45 13.93
N GLY A 20 10.39 -8.63 13.50
CA GLY A 20 11.59 -9.12 12.83
C GLY A 20 12.45 -10.12 13.60
N SER A 21 12.35 -10.14 14.93
CA SER A 21 13.04 -11.12 15.77
C SER A 21 12.27 -12.43 15.95
N GLY A 22 11.02 -12.52 15.47
CA GLY A 22 10.14 -13.66 15.68
C GLY A 22 9.65 -13.86 17.12
N ALA A 23 10.14 -13.07 18.08
CA ALA A 23 9.80 -13.21 19.50
C ALA A 23 8.41 -12.68 19.87
N THR A 24 7.86 -11.78 19.04
CA THR A 24 6.55 -11.17 19.25
C THR A 24 5.67 -11.43 18.02
N GLU A 25 4.53 -12.06 18.26
CA GLU A 25 3.47 -12.21 17.28
C GLU A 25 2.40 -11.16 17.51
N TYR A 26 1.63 -10.88 16.47
CA TYR A 26 0.51 -9.96 16.52
C TYR A 26 -0.67 -10.63 15.87
N ASN A 27 -1.81 -10.66 16.56
CA ASN A 27 -3.08 -11.08 15.98
C ASN A 27 -3.95 -9.86 15.83
N GLY A 28 -4.76 -9.80 14.77
CA GLY A 28 -5.55 -8.62 14.55
C GLY A 28 -6.47 -8.70 13.36
N ILE A 29 -7.12 -7.57 13.10
CA ILE A 29 -8.04 -7.36 12.00
C ILE A 29 -7.59 -6.10 11.28
N ALA A 30 -7.42 -6.21 9.96
CA ALA A 30 -7.17 -5.08 9.08
C ALA A 30 -8.48 -4.73 8.36
N LYS A 31 -8.97 -3.52 8.57
CA LYS A 31 -10.20 -2.98 7.97
C LYS A 31 -9.82 -2.11 6.78
N PHE A 32 -10.11 -2.60 5.58
CA PHE A 32 -9.78 -1.94 4.31
C PHE A 32 -10.96 -1.08 3.84
N SER A 33 -10.67 0.16 3.44
CA SER A 33 -11.65 1.08 2.87
C SER A 33 -11.01 1.93 1.77
N PRO A 34 -11.82 2.64 0.96
CA PRO A 34 -11.28 3.60 0.00
C PRO A 34 -10.46 4.74 0.62
N ALA A 35 -10.62 5.01 1.92
CA ALA A 35 -9.86 6.04 2.62
C ALA A 35 -8.49 5.55 3.15
N GLY A 36 -8.26 4.23 3.16
CA GLY A 36 -7.07 3.63 3.77
C GLY A 36 -7.39 2.38 4.58
N ILE A 37 -6.50 2.04 5.51
CA ILE A 37 -6.54 0.81 6.31
C ILE A 37 -6.53 1.17 7.80
N VAL A 38 -7.41 0.56 8.59
CA VAL A 38 -7.35 0.58 10.05
C VAL A 38 -6.88 -0.79 10.54
N PHE A 39 -5.83 -0.80 11.35
CA PHE A 39 -5.28 -1.99 11.98
C PHE A 39 -5.68 -2.05 13.45
N GLU A 40 -6.37 -3.11 13.85
CA GLU A 40 -6.67 -3.40 15.26
C GLU A 40 -5.95 -4.69 15.61
N PHE A 41 -5.02 -4.66 16.56
CA PHE A 41 -4.23 -5.83 16.90
C PHE A 41 -3.75 -5.83 18.35
N ASP A 42 -3.58 -7.02 18.89
CA ASP A 42 -2.92 -7.29 20.16
C ASP A 42 -1.55 -7.92 19.92
N SER A 43 -0.61 -7.67 20.83
CA SER A 43 0.69 -8.34 20.82
C SER A 43 0.61 -9.62 21.64
N VAL A 44 1.02 -10.74 21.06
CA VAL A 44 1.19 -12.01 21.77
C VAL A 44 2.68 -12.27 21.94
N PHE A 45 3.11 -12.38 23.19
CA PHE A 45 4.48 -12.68 23.56
C PHE A 45 4.52 -14.00 24.33
N PHE A 46 5.19 -15.03 23.79
CA PHE A 46 5.26 -16.35 24.41
C PHE A 46 3.91 -16.94 24.86
N GLY A 47 2.85 -16.75 24.06
CA GLY A 47 1.50 -17.27 24.37
C GLY A 47 0.71 -16.44 25.40
N LEU A 48 1.31 -15.40 25.97
CA LEU A 48 0.61 -14.42 26.79
C LEU A 48 0.07 -13.31 25.87
N ILE A 49 -1.25 -13.11 25.94
CA ILE A 49 -1.92 -12.00 25.27
C ILE A 49 -1.56 -10.73 26.02
N GLY A 50 -0.95 -9.77 25.32
CA GLY A 50 -0.73 -8.43 25.86
C GLY A 50 -2.08 -7.78 26.19
N SER A 51 -2.15 -7.08 27.31
CA SER A 51 -3.41 -6.52 27.83
C SER A 51 -3.97 -5.35 27.01
N GLU A 52 -3.29 -4.90 25.96
CA GLU A 52 -3.63 -3.69 25.22
C GLU A 52 -3.84 -3.97 23.72
N VAL A 53 -5.06 -3.70 23.25
CA VAL A 53 -5.38 -3.67 21.82
C VAL A 53 -4.91 -2.32 21.28
N LYS A 54 -4.08 -2.37 20.24
CA LYS A 54 -3.59 -1.19 19.53
C LYS A 54 -4.40 -0.96 18.27
N GLU A 55 -4.77 0.29 18.04
CA GLU A 55 -5.40 0.75 16.81
C GLU A 55 -4.44 1.68 16.05
N VAL A 56 -4.17 1.37 14.79
CA VAL A 56 -3.35 2.20 13.90
C VAL A 56 -4.09 2.44 12.60
N GLN A 57 -4.42 3.71 12.35
CA GLN A 57 -4.97 4.14 11.06
C GLN A 57 -3.85 4.57 10.11
N VAL A 58 -3.91 4.05 8.89
CA VAL A 58 -3.06 4.39 7.75
C VAL A 58 -3.95 4.96 6.65
N ALA A 59 -3.72 6.22 6.28
CA ALA A 59 -4.46 6.85 5.21
C ALA A 59 -3.97 6.36 3.82
N LEU A 60 -4.84 6.43 2.81
CA LEU A 60 -4.53 5.94 1.46
C LEU A 60 -3.28 6.62 0.85
N ASP A 61 -3.12 7.92 1.08
CA ASP A 61 -2.00 8.72 0.61
C ASP A 61 -0.66 8.38 1.28
N GLU A 62 -0.69 7.80 2.48
CA GLU A 62 0.49 7.27 3.19
C GLU A 62 0.93 5.91 2.64
N ILE A 63 0.10 5.22 1.86
CA ILE A 63 0.42 3.91 1.29
C ILE A 63 1.25 4.08 0.01
N LEU A 64 2.41 3.45 -0.01
CA LEU A 64 3.30 3.44 -1.17
C LEU A 64 2.93 2.31 -2.14
N ASP A 65 2.70 1.11 -1.61
CA ASP A 65 2.44 -0.10 -2.40
C ASP A 65 1.73 -1.16 -1.54
N ILE A 66 0.80 -1.90 -2.16
CA ILE A 66 0.14 -3.05 -1.55
C ILE A 66 0.23 -4.25 -2.50
N LYS A 67 0.71 -5.38 -1.98
CA LYS A 67 0.89 -6.61 -2.75
C LYS A 67 0.29 -7.80 -2.04
N PHE A 68 -0.62 -8.48 -2.73
CA PHE A 68 -1.12 -9.78 -2.30
C PHE A 68 -0.23 -10.90 -2.85
N ARG A 69 0.28 -11.75 -1.97
CA ARG A 69 1.06 -12.95 -2.31
C ARG A 69 0.23 -14.17 -1.95
N LYS A 70 -0.19 -14.95 -2.94
CA LYS A 70 -1.01 -16.16 -2.78
C LYS A 70 -0.32 -17.29 -1.99
N GLY A 71 1.02 -17.32 -1.99
CA GLY A 71 1.80 -18.42 -1.41
C GLY A 71 1.59 -19.75 -2.15
N ILE A 72 2.19 -20.82 -1.64
CA ILE A 72 2.02 -22.18 -2.18
C ILE A 72 0.67 -22.74 -1.69
N TYR A 73 -0.17 -23.25 -2.60
CA TYR A 73 -1.51 -23.82 -2.33
C TYR A 73 -2.42 -22.98 -1.39
N LYS A 74 -2.33 -21.63 -1.41
CA LYS A 74 -3.08 -20.72 -0.51
C LYS A 74 -2.76 -20.83 0.99
N PHE A 75 -1.82 -21.70 1.39
CA PHE A 75 -1.46 -21.90 2.81
C PHE A 75 -0.57 -20.80 3.39
N PHE A 76 0.15 -20.08 2.52
CA PHE A 76 1.08 -19.02 2.92
C PHE A 76 0.68 -17.67 2.33
N ALA A 77 -0.63 -17.43 2.25
CA ALA A 77 -1.15 -16.18 1.75
C ALA A 77 -0.72 -15.02 2.66
N GLN A 78 -0.24 -13.93 2.05
CA GLN A 78 0.20 -12.76 2.79
C GLN A 78 -0.09 -11.47 2.02
N ILE A 79 -0.47 -10.42 2.73
CA ILE A 79 -0.50 -9.05 2.24
C ILE A 79 0.79 -8.37 2.67
N GLN A 80 1.51 -7.79 1.71
CA GLN A 80 2.68 -6.97 1.95
C GLN A 80 2.32 -5.50 1.71
N LEU A 81 2.47 -4.68 2.73
CA LEU A 81 2.19 -3.25 2.68
C LEU A 81 3.48 -2.46 2.87
N ARG A 82 3.65 -1.43 2.05
CA ARG A 82 4.72 -0.43 2.16
C ARG A 82 4.10 0.93 2.42
N LEU A 83 4.63 1.64 3.41
CA LEU A 83 4.21 2.98 3.76
C LEU A 83 5.28 3.99 3.35
N LYS A 84 4.86 5.22 3.04
CA LYS A 84 5.74 6.37 2.85
C LYS A 84 6.26 6.90 4.18
N ASN A 85 5.42 6.86 5.22
CA ASN A 85 5.67 7.45 6.52
C ASN A 85 6.30 6.43 7.50
N PHE A 86 7.52 6.72 7.96
CA PHE A 86 8.25 5.87 8.93
C PHE A 86 7.62 5.88 10.33
N THR A 87 6.99 6.98 10.75
CA THR A 87 6.36 7.11 12.08
C THR A 87 5.16 6.17 12.23
N LYS A 88 4.36 6.02 11.18
CA LYS A 88 3.26 5.04 11.15
C LYS A 88 3.77 3.61 11.02
N LEU A 89 4.83 3.42 10.25
CA LEU A 89 5.47 2.12 10.09
C LEU A 89 5.98 1.57 11.44
N SER A 90 6.58 2.41 12.30
CA SER A 90 7.08 1.99 13.62
C SER A 90 5.99 1.58 14.59
N GLN A 91 4.75 2.05 14.39
CA GLN A 91 3.58 1.65 15.18
C GLN A 91 2.99 0.31 14.71
N LEU A 92 3.33 -0.14 13.51
CA LEU A 92 2.85 -1.39 12.94
C LEU A 92 3.88 -2.51 13.07
N PRO A 93 3.43 -3.78 13.05
CA PRO A 93 4.33 -4.93 12.99
C PRO A 93 5.06 -4.95 11.63
N ASN A 94 6.24 -4.35 11.60
CA ASN A 94 7.04 -4.17 10.40
C ASN A 94 8.32 -5.03 10.43
N TYR A 95 8.78 -5.41 9.23
CA TYR A 95 10.04 -6.09 9.00
C TYR A 95 10.74 -5.47 7.80
N SER A 96 11.90 -4.84 8.01
CA SER A 96 12.70 -4.25 6.92
C SER A 96 11.88 -3.27 6.05
N GLY A 97 11.15 -2.36 6.70
CA GLY A 97 10.36 -1.34 6.00
C GLY A 97 9.03 -1.83 5.40
N LYS A 98 8.61 -3.08 5.67
CA LYS A 98 7.40 -3.68 5.09
C LYS A 98 6.55 -4.29 6.19
N VAL A 99 5.24 -4.05 6.14
CA VAL A 99 4.28 -4.72 7.01
C VAL A 99 3.84 -6.00 6.30
N LYS A 100 4.02 -7.15 6.95
CA LYS A 100 3.66 -8.48 6.41
C LYS A 100 2.50 -9.06 7.21
N LEU A 101 1.33 -9.10 6.59
CA LEU A 101 0.11 -9.66 7.17
C LEU A 101 -0.08 -11.06 6.62
N LYS A 102 0.14 -12.09 7.44
CA LYS A 102 -0.17 -13.49 7.10
C LYS A 102 -1.67 -13.70 7.23
N ILE A 103 -2.26 -14.33 6.21
CA ILE A 103 -3.71 -14.54 6.11
C ILE A 103 -3.99 -16.04 6.22
N LYS A 104 -5.04 -16.40 6.96
CA LYS A 104 -5.51 -17.78 7.02
C LYS A 104 -6.10 -18.20 5.67
N ARG A 105 -6.13 -19.51 5.42
CA ARG A 105 -6.69 -20.06 4.18
C ARG A 105 -8.16 -19.70 3.98
N GLU A 106 -8.93 -19.64 5.05
CA GLU A 106 -10.36 -19.31 5.06
C GLU A 106 -10.62 -17.88 4.58
N ASP A 107 -9.78 -16.93 5.00
CA ASP A 107 -9.88 -15.51 4.65
C ASP A 107 -9.18 -15.15 3.33
N PHE A 108 -8.71 -16.14 2.58
CA PHE A 108 -7.93 -15.94 1.36
C PHE A 108 -8.65 -15.04 0.34
N GLU A 109 -9.92 -15.35 0.07
CA GLU A 109 -10.71 -14.63 -0.94
C GLU A 109 -11.04 -13.21 -0.48
N LEU A 110 -11.30 -13.03 0.82
CA LEU A 110 -11.52 -11.72 1.43
C LEU A 110 -10.27 -10.85 1.32
N ALA A 111 -9.10 -11.41 1.66
CA ALA A 111 -7.82 -10.70 1.58
C ALA A 111 -7.45 -10.33 0.14
N GLN A 112 -7.68 -11.24 -0.81
CA GLN A 112 -7.45 -10.97 -2.23
C GLN A 112 -8.35 -9.82 -2.72
N LYS A 113 -9.65 -9.88 -2.39
CA LYS A 113 -10.62 -8.85 -2.75
C LYS A 113 -10.27 -7.50 -2.12
N ALA A 114 -9.88 -7.49 -0.85
CA ALA A 114 -9.48 -6.28 -0.12
C ALA A 114 -8.25 -5.62 -0.74
N ALA A 115 -7.20 -6.41 -1.00
CA ALA A 115 -5.97 -5.91 -1.61
C ALA A 115 -6.21 -5.40 -3.03
N ALA A 116 -7.00 -6.12 -3.85
CA ALA A 116 -7.34 -5.69 -5.21
C ALA A 116 -8.15 -4.39 -5.23
N LYS A 117 -9.13 -4.25 -4.31
CA LYS A 117 -9.92 -3.02 -4.17
C LYS A 117 -9.03 -1.84 -3.80
N LEU A 118 -8.20 -1.98 -2.77
CA LEU A 118 -7.31 -0.90 -2.33
C LEU A 118 -6.26 -0.54 -3.40
N GLN A 119 -5.76 -1.54 -4.15
CA GLN A 119 -4.84 -1.31 -5.25
C GLN A 119 -5.51 -0.49 -6.37
N LYS A 120 -6.77 -0.76 -6.66
CA LYS A 120 -7.57 0.04 -7.60
C LYS A 120 -7.73 1.47 -7.10
N ASP A 121 -8.12 1.64 -5.83
CA ASP A 121 -8.30 2.97 -5.21
C ASP A 121 -6.98 3.77 -5.22
N LEU A 122 -5.83 3.13 -5.01
CA LEU A 122 -4.50 3.75 -5.11
C LEU A 122 -4.16 4.22 -6.54
N THR A 123 -4.54 3.44 -7.56
CA THR A 123 -4.33 3.82 -8.96
C THR A 123 -5.22 4.99 -9.34
N GLU A 124 -6.51 4.95 -8.99
CA GLU A 124 -7.45 6.04 -9.26
C GLU A 124 -7.00 7.37 -8.59
N GLN A 125 -6.50 7.31 -7.36
CA GLN A 125 -5.95 8.48 -6.68
C GLN A 125 -4.71 9.04 -7.38
N ARG A 126 -3.85 8.17 -7.95
CA ARG A 126 -2.66 8.58 -8.70
C ARG A 126 -3.02 9.19 -10.06
N GLU A 127 -4.03 8.66 -10.74
CA GLU A 127 -4.51 9.18 -12.02
C GLU A 127 -5.20 10.55 -11.87
N PHE A 128 -5.78 10.82 -10.69
CA PHE A 128 -6.36 12.14 -10.38
C PHE A 128 -5.29 13.22 -10.13
N LEU A 129 -4.05 12.82 -9.83
CA LEU A 129 -2.94 13.75 -9.75
C LEU A 129 -2.43 14.03 -11.16
N PRO A 130 -2.23 15.31 -11.56
CA PRO A 130 -1.61 15.60 -12.84
C PRO A 130 -0.25 14.87 -12.91
N PRO A 131 0.12 14.32 -14.10
CA PRO A 131 1.37 13.60 -14.25
C PRO A 131 2.52 14.46 -13.71
N ALA A 132 3.44 13.83 -12.97
CA ALA A 132 4.60 14.50 -12.42
C ALA A 132 5.27 15.31 -13.52
N HIS A 133 5.30 16.63 -13.34
CA HIS A 133 5.78 17.58 -14.33
C HIS A 133 7.07 17.08 -14.97
N THR A 134 7.09 17.08 -16.30
CA THR A 134 8.31 16.89 -17.09
C THR A 134 9.38 17.80 -16.48
N PRO A 135 10.55 17.27 -16.05
CA PRO A 135 11.58 18.12 -15.48
C PRO A 135 11.91 19.21 -16.49
N VAL A 136 11.94 20.46 -16.01
CA VAL A 136 12.18 21.66 -16.82
C VAL A 136 13.48 21.55 -17.61
N SER A 137 14.42 20.72 -17.16
CA SER A 137 15.65 20.33 -17.87
C SER A 137 15.41 19.76 -19.28
N ARG A 138 14.24 19.17 -19.58
CA ARG A 138 13.88 18.71 -20.94
C ARG A 138 13.24 19.78 -21.82
N LEU A 139 12.81 20.91 -21.25
CA LEU A 139 12.29 22.06 -22.00
C LEU A 139 13.42 22.98 -22.48
N PHE A 140 14.61 22.83 -21.92
CA PHE A 140 15.83 23.57 -22.28
C PHE A 140 16.93 22.62 -22.79
N ASP A 141 16.55 21.49 -23.40
CA ASP A 141 17.50 20.71 -24.19
C ASP A 141 17.76 21.50 -25.48
N GLU A 142 18.74 22.40 -25.40
CA GLU A 142 19.19 23.31 -26.46
C GLU A 142 20.02 22.55 -27.50
N SER A 143 19.53 21.37 -27.92
CA SER A 143 20.23 20.43 -28.80
C SER A 143 19.47 20.14 -30.10
N GLU A 144 18.63 21.05 -30.56
CA GLU A 144 18.13 21.04 -31.94
C GLU A 144 18.23 22.44 -32.53
N ASP A 145 19.33 22.68 -33.26
CA ASP A 145 19.29 23.35 -34.56
C ASP A 145 20.64 23.13 -35.24
N GLU A 146 20.86 21.89 -35.73
CA GLU A 146 21.81 21.67 -36.81
C GLU A 146 21.30 22.48 -38.02
N THR A 147 21.89 23.67 -38.20
CA THR A 147 21.75 24.48 -39.41
C THR A 147 21.99 23.60 -40.63
N LYS A 148 20.93 23.32 -41.40
CA LYS A 148 21.07 22.69 -42.72
C LYS A 148 21.83 23.67 -43.62
N GLU A 149 23.05 23.28 -44.02
CA GLU A 149 23.81 24.00 -45.04
C GLU A 149 22.97 24.06 -46.34
N LEU A 150 22.79 25.26 -46.86
CA LEU A 150 22.21 25.47 -48.18
C LEU A 150 23.21 24.94 -49.22
N ASN A 151 22.82 23.87 -49.92
CA ASN A 151 23.51 23.47 -51.14
C ASN A 151 23.35 24.58 -52.19
N GLU A 152 24.44 25.29 -52.47
CA GLU A 152 24.57 26.15 -53.64
C GLU A 152 24.85 25.27 -54.86
N ASP A 153 23.81 24.90 -55.61
CA ASP A 153 23.95 24.43 -56.98
C ASP A 153 23.03 25.25 -57.90
N GLY A 154 23.64 26.10 -58.73
CA GLY A 154 23.05 26.56 -59.99
C GLY A 154 23.20 28.05 -60.30
N VAL A 155 24.30 28.42 -60.98
CA VAL A 155 24.33 28.89 -62.40
C VAL A 155 25.70 28.58 -63.00
#